data_AF-H8L613-F1
#
_entry.id   AF-H8L613-F1
#
_cell.length_a   1.000
_cell.length_b   1.000
_cell.length_c   1.000
_cell.angle_alpha   90.00
_cell.angle_beta   90.00
_cell.angle_gamma   90.00
#
_symmetry.space_group_name_H-M   'P 1'
#
loop_
_entity.id
_entity.type
_entity.pdbx_description
1 polymer ?
#
loop_
_entity_poly.entity_id
_entity_poly.type
_entity_poly.pdbx_seq_one_letter_code
_entity_poly.pdbx_strand_id
1 'polypeptide(L)'
;MAAIKFFIIAVAILLCMGCPGPGDRMISRESTPMIIKDGQPCVLSPLKPGEQITAVQIYSDQQTILHRIFDARPIHVDQGLCLPLFDAVFVPGQHYLIAYDVTSDLTPPRLIISYYP
;
A
#
# COMPACT_ATOMS: atom_id res chain seq x y z
N MET A 1 21.83 -48.86 -4.08
CA MET A 1 22.22 -47.74 -3.20
C MET A 1 22.12 -46.37 -3.87
N ALA A 2 22.44 -46.22 -5.17
CA ALA A 2 22.36 -44.92 -5.87
C ALA A 2 20.92 -44.33 -5.96
N ALA A 3 19.90 -45.16 -6.18
CA ALA A 3 18.51 -44.72 -6.29
C ALA A 3 17.94 -44.10 -4.99
N ILE A 4 18.31 -44.66 -3.84
CA ILE A 4 17.88 -44.16 -2.51
C ILE A 4 18.54 -42.79 -2.23
N LYS A 5 19.81 -42.60 -2.61
CA LYS A 5 20.50 -41.30 -2.50
C LYS A 5 19.82 -40.22 -3.35
N PHE A 6 19.44 -40.55 -4.59
CA PHE A 6 18.72 -39.62 -5.45
C PHE A 6 17.34 -39.25 -4.92
N PHE A 7 16.62 -40.21 -4.33
CA PHE A 7 15.29 -39.97 -3.74
C PHE A 7 15.37 -39.03 -2.52
N ILE A 8 16.37 -39.21 -1.65
CA ILE A 8 16.58 -38.32 -0.50
C ILE A 8 16.89 -36.88 -0.93
N ILE A 9 17.73 -36.72 -1.98
CA ILE A 9 18.07 -35.39 -2.50
C ILE A 9 16.83 -34.71 -3.11
N ALA A 10 16.00 -35.44 -3.85
CA ALA A 10 14.79 -34.89 -4.44
C ALA A 10 13.77 -34.45 -3.37
N VAL A 11 13.58 -35.23 -2.31
CA VAL A 11 12.71 -34.87 -1.17
C VAL A 11 13.25 -33.67 -0.41
N ALA A 12 14.57 -33.60 -0.19
CA ALA A 12 15.20 -32.45 0.46
C ALA A 12 15.02 -31.16 -0.35
N ILE A 13 15.14 -31.22 -1.68
CA ILE A 13 14.91 -30.06 -2.55
C ILE A 13 13.45 -29.59 -2.48
N LEU A 14 12.48 -30.52 -2.47
CA LEU A 14 11.06 -30.18 -2.36
C LEU A 14 10.72 -29.49 -1.02
N LEU A 15 11.36 -29.92 0.07
CA LEU A 15 11.18 -29.32 1.40
C LEU A 15 11.90 -27.96 1.55
N CYS A 16 12.98 -27.74 0.81
CA CYS A 16 13.72 -26.46 0.80
C CYS A 16 13.08 -25.40 -0.12
N MET A 17 12.30 -25.80 -1.12
CA MET A 17 11.47 -24.88 -1.90
C MET A 17 10.23 -24.53 -1.08
N GLY A 18 10.35 -23.54 -0.20
CA GLY A 18 9.22 -23.02 0.57
C GLY A 18 8.05 -22.68 -0.36
N CYS A 19 6.85 -23.18 -0.06
CA CYS A 19 5.65 -22.74 -0.76
C CYS A 19 5.37 -21.29 -0.37
N PRO A 20 5.26 -20.36 -1.33
CA PRO A 20 4.94 -18.97 -1.01
C PRO A 20 3.60 -18.92 -0.30
N GLY A 21 3.61 -18.41 0.92
CA GLY A 21 2.40 -18.22 1.71
C GLY A 21 1.54 -17.09 1.12
N PRO A 22 0.26 -16.98 1.49
CA PRO A 22 -0.58 -15.86 1.10
C PRO A 22 0.02 -14.48 1.44
N GLY A 23 0.81 -14.40 2.53
CA GLY A 23 1.53 -13.20 2.95
C GLY A 23 2.79 -12.86 2.13
N ASP A 24 3.29 -13.78 1.30
CA ASP A 24 4.48 -13.55 0.45
C ASP A 24 4.12 -12.79 -0.84
N ARG A 25 2.82 -12.49 -1.04
CA ARG A 25 2.37 -11.67 -2.16
C ARG A 25 2.81 -10.23 -1.96
N MET A 26 3.74 -9.79 -2.78
CA MET A 26 4.12 -8.39 -2.85
C MET A 26 2.95 -7.56 -3.38
N ILE A 27 2.45 -6.62 -2.58
CA ILE A 27 1.38 -5.70 -2.98
C ILE A 27 1.96 -4.68 -3.99
N SER A 28 1.26 -4.46 -5.09
CA SER A 28 1.66 -3.48 -6.10
C SER A 28 1.65 -2.07 -5.52
N ARG A 29 2.66 -1.25 -5.85
CA ARG A 29 2.77 0.14 -5.40
C ARG A 29 2.68 1.09 -6.59
N GLU A 30 1.84 2.11 -6.48
CA GLU A 30 1.69 3.17 -7.46
C GLU A 30 1.95 4.51 -6.80
N SER A 31 2.78 5.35 -7.42
CA SER A 31 3.05 6.70 -6.92
C SER A 31 2.04 7.68 -7.51
N THR A 32 1.53 8.59 -6.67
CA THR A 32 0.67 9.68 -7.12
C THR A 32 1.22 11.04 -6.66
N PRO A 33 1.14 12.08 -7.50
CA PRO A 33 1.63 13.40 -7.14
C PRO A 33 0.83 14.02 -5.98
N MET A 34 1.55 14.78 -5.16
CA MET A 34 0.99 15.69 -4.18
C MET A 34 1.15 17.12 -4.67
N ILE A 35 0.07 17.89 -4.63
CA ILE A 35 0.05 19.29 -5.02
C ILE A 35 -0.39 20.15 -3.83
N ILE A 36 -0.13 21.45 -3.89
CA ILE A 36 -0.74 22.42 -2.98
C ILE A 36 -2.00 22.97 -3.64
N LYS A 37 -3.15 22.74 -3.03
CA LYS A 37 -4.44 23.27 -3.48
C LYS A 37 -5.04 24.09 -2.33
N ASP A 38 -5.38 25.35 -2.60
CA ASP A 38 -5.92 26.28 -1.60
C ASP A 38 -5.05 26.43 -0.34
N GLY A 39 -3.72 26.37 -0.52
CA GLY A 39 -2.74 26.47 0.57
C GLY A 39 -2.61 25.21 1.42
N GLN A 40 -3.31 24.13 1.08
CA GLN A 40 -3.24 22.85 1.77
C GLN A 40 -2.65 21.74 0.88
N PRO A 41 -1.97 20.75 1.47
CA PRO A 41 -1.50 19.61 0.72
C PRO A 41 -2.67 18.77 0.20
N CYS A 42 -2.61 18.37 -1.07
CA CYS A 42 -3.63 17.59 -1.76
C CYS A 42 -2.94 16.46 -2.52
N VAL A 43 -3.15 15.22 -2.07
CA VAL A 43 -2.68 14.03 -2.80
C VAL A 43 -3.72 13.73 -3.88
N LEU A 44 -3.33 13.74 -5.15
CA LEU A 44 -4.28 13.49 -6.23
C LEU A 44 -4.68 12.01 -6.25
N SER A 45 -5.98 11.75 -6.37
CA SER A 45 -6.54 10.40 -6.46
C SER A 45 -6.25 9.79 -7.84
N PRO A 46 -5.50 8.68 -7.93
CA PRO A 46 -5.43 7.86 -9.14
C PRO A 46 -6.49 6.74 -9.13
N LEU A 47 -7.50 6.80 -8.24
CA LEU A 47 -8.47 5.72 -8.10
C LEU A 47 -9.32 5.60 -9.36
N LYS A 48 -9.50 4.36 -9.80
CA LYS A 48 -10.40 4.00 -10.89
C LYS A 48 -11.82 3.78 -10.35
N PRO A 49 -12.85 3.86 -11.21
CA PRO A 49 -14.21 3.53 -10.81
C PRO A 49 -14.29 2.14 -10.17
N GLY A 50 -14.92 2.04 -9.00
CA GLY A 50 -15.04 0.80 -8.23
C GLY A 50 -13.80 0.42 -7.40
N GLU A 51 -12.78 1.28 -7.35
CA GLU A 51 -11.73 1.19 -6.34
C GLU A 51 -12.10 1.99 -5.09
N GLN A 52 -11.69 1.46 -3.94
CA GLN A 52 -12.03 2.03 -2.64
C GLN A 52 -10.85 1.96 -1.68
N ILE A 53 -10.73 2.97 -0.83
CA ILE A 53 -9.68 3.07 0.19
C ILE A 53 -10.14 2.33 1.44
N THR A 54 -9.32 1.38 1.90
CA THR A 54 -9.56 0.58 3.10
C THR A 54 -8.64 0.97 4.25
N ALA A 55 -7.53 1.64 3.99
CA ALA A 55 -6.72 2.24 5.04
C ALA A 55 -5.88 3.42 4.53
N VAL A 56 -5.47 4.28 5.46
CA VAL A 56 -4.44 5.30 5.22
C VAL A 56 -3.39 5.23 6.32
N GLN A 57 -2.14 5.46 5.92
CA GLN A 57 -0.99 5.50 6.80
C GLN A 57 -0.16 6.72 6.42
N ILE A 58 0.16 7.56 7.39
CA ILE A 58 0.98 8.76 7.19
C ILE A 58 2.14 8.67 8.17
N TYR A 59 3.34 8.74 7.62
CA TYR A 59 4.60 8.68 8.32
C TYR A 59 5.33 10.00 8.13
N SER A 60 6.00 10.48 9.17
CA SER A 60 7.14 11.38 9.01
C SER A 60 8.44 10.62 9.23
N ASP A 61 9.57 11.30 9.01
CA ASP A 61 10.92 10.74 9.25
C ASP A 61 11.11 10.15 10.65
N GLN A 62 10.35 10.61 11.65
CA GLN A 62 10.55 10.24 13.04
C GLN A 62 9.52 9.22 13.55
N GLN A 63 8.30 9.21 13.01
CA GLN A 63 7.21 8.41 13.56
C GLN A 63 6.01 8.28 12.60
N THR A 64 5.18 7.27 12.88
CA THR A 64 3.82 7.21 12.32
C THR A 64 2.97 8.31 12.94
N ILE A 65 2.36 9.14 12.10
CA ILE A 65 1.51 10.27 12.50
C ILE A 65 0.04 9.89 12.45
N LEU A 66 -0.34 9.12 11.43
CA LEU A 66 -1.71 8.67 11.26
C LEU A 66 -1.71 7.23 10.79
N HIS A 67 -2.55 6.41 11.39
CA HIS A 67 -2.91 5.11 10.88
C HIS A 67 -4.41 4.91 11.10
N ARG A 68 -5.17 4.75 10.02
CA ARG A 68 -6.63 4.62 10.06
C ARG A 68 -7.05 3.50 9.11
N ILE A 69 -7.92 2.63 9.60
CA ILE A 69 -8.48 1.50 8.86
C ILE A 69 -9.99 1.71 8.72
N PHE A 70 -10.52 1.43 7.54
CA PHE A 70 -11.88 1.71 7.09
C PHE A 70 -12.60 0.46 6.58
N ASP A 71 -12.16 -0.75 6.92
CA ASP A 71 -12.68 -2.01 6.36
C ASP A 71 -14.21 -2.13 6.39
N ALA A 72 -14.88 -1.62 7.43
CA ALA A 72 -16.34 -1.63 7.53
C ALA A 72 -17.05 -0.56 6.68
N ARG A 73 -16.36 0.54 6.34
CA ARG A 73 -16.89 1.70 5.61
C ARG A 73 -15.80 2.29 4.70
N PRO A 74 -15.49 1.60 3.60
CA PRO A 74 -14.44 2.02 2.69
C PRO A 74 -14.79 3.35 2.00
N ILE A 75 -13.75 4.14 1.71
CA ILE A 75 -13.91 5.51 1.20
C ILE A 75 -13.71 5.51 -0.31
N HIS A 76 -14.62 6.16 -1.03
CA HIS A 76 -14.54 6.35 -2.47
C HIS A 76 -14.15 7.79 -2.79
N VAL A 77 -13.21 7.96 -3.70
CA VAL A 77 -12.74 9.28 -4.16
C VAL A 77 -12.50 9.22 -5.66
N ASP A 78 -13.19 10.06 -6.42
CA ASP A 78 -13.04 10.10 -7.87
C ASP A 78 -11.61 10.50 -8.28
N GLN A 79 -11.21 10.03 -9.47
CA GLN A 79 -9.90 10.34 -10.04
C GLN A 79 -9.69 11.86 -10.14
N GLY A 80 -8.50 12.33 -9.75
CA GLY A 80 -8.11 13.74 -9.79
C GLY A 80 -8.62 14.59 -8.63
N LEU A 81 -9.47 14.06 -7.74
CA LEU A 81 -9.82 14.72 -6.49
C LEU A 81 -8.75 14.49 -5.42
N CYS A 82 -8.79 15.30 -4.35
CA CYS A 82 -7.85 15.16 -3.24
C CYS A 82 -8.22 13.94 -2.38
N LEU A 83 -7.26 13.06 -2.17
CA LEU A 83 -7.38 11.99 -1.18
C LEU A 83 -7.42 12.57 0.24
N PRO A 84 -8.18 11.95 1.15
CA PRO A 84 -8.35 12.47 2.49
C PRO A 84 -7.06 12.33 3.31
N LEU A 85 -6.57 13.47 3.80
CA LEU A 85 -5.46 13.54 4.77
C LEU A 85 -5.93 13.60 6.22
N PHE A 86 -7.26 13.66 6.42
CA PHE A 86 -7.92 13.68 7.73
C PHE A 86 -7.33 14.75 8.66
N ASP A 87 -7.02 14.37 9.91
CA ASP A 87 -6.51 15.26 10.94
C ASP A 87 -4.97 15.36 10.93
N ALA A 88 -4.31 14.90 9.87
CA ALA A 88 -2.86 14.96 9.78
C ALA A 88 -2.38 16.40 9.62
N VAL A 89 -1.47 16.81 10.51
CA VAL A 89 -0.85 18.13 10.47
C VAL A 89 0.53 18.01 9.82
N PHE A 90 0.72 18.74 8.73
CA PHE A 90 1.98 18.79 8.00
C PHE A 90 2.79 20.00 8.47
N VAL A 91 4.00 19.73 8.95
CA VAL A 91 4.95 20.75 9.41
C VAL A 91 5.91 21.06 8.27
N PRO A 92 6.09 22.34 7.89
CA PRO A 92 7.06 22.72 6.87
C PRO A 92 8.48 22.25 7.22
N GLY A 93 9.18 21.68 6.24
CA GLY A 93 10.56 21.20 6.41
C GLY A 93 10.69 19.78 6.98
N GLN A 94 9.59 19.06 7.19
CA GLN A 94 9.59 17.62 7.43
C GLN A 94 9.13 16.87 6.18
N HIS A 95 9.71 15.68 5.98
CA HIS A 95 9.28 14.81 4.91
C HIS A 95 8.16 13.88 5.41
N TYR A 96 7.18 13.63 4.54
CA TYR A 96 6.09 12.72 4.85
C TYR A 96 5.89 11.69 3.73
N LEU A 97 5.66 10.46 4.14
CA LEU A 97 5.18 9.38 3.28
C LEU A 97 3.73 9.10 3.63
N ILE A 98 2.87 9.19 2.62
CA ILE A 98 1.45 8.87 2.74
C ILE A 98 1.21 7.62 1.91
N ALA A 99 0.58 6.61 2.50
CA ALA A 99 0.22 5.36 1.87
C ALA A 99 -1.27 5.08 2.05
N TYR A 100 -1.96 4.75 0.96
CA TYR A 100 -3.35 4.34 0.95
C TYR A 100 -3.46 2.89 0.50
N ASP A 101 -4.12 2.07 1.30
CA ASP A 101 -4.52 0.72 0.90
C ASP A 101 -5.79 0.82 0.06
N VAL A 102 -5.72 0.31 -1.17
CA VAL A 102 -6.83 0.33 -2.13
C VAL A 102 -7.20 -1.09 -2.52
N THR A 103 -8.51 -1.34 -2.52
CA THR A 103 -9.11 -2.61 -2.93
C THR A 103 -10.17 -2.38 -3.98
N SER A 104 -10.51 -3.42 -4.71
CA SER A 104 -11.62 -3.47 -5.66
C SER A 104 -12.04 -4.93 -5.84
N ASP A 105 -13.27 -5.13 -6.32
CA ASP A 105 -13.74 -6.46 -6.73
C ASP A 105 -13.14 -6.91 -8.06
N LEU A 106 -12.64 -5.96 -8.87
CA LEU A 106 -12.16 -6.21 -10.24
C LEU A 106 -10.64 -6.27 -10.36
N THR A 107 -9.92 -5.63 -9.44
CA THR A 107 -8.46 -5.49 -9.50
C THR A 107 -7.81 -5.98 -8.21
N PRO A 108 -6.59 -6.52 -8.28
CA PRO A 108 -5.85 -6.90 -7.08
C PRO A 108 -5.60 -5.69 -6.15
N PRO A 109 -5.53 -5.91 -4.83
CA PRO A 109 -5.18 -4.86 -3.88
C PRO A 109 -3.85 -4.20 -4.24
N ARG A 110 -3.79 -2.89 -4.02
CA ARG A 110 -2.61 -2.08 -4.32
C ARG A 110 -2.45 -0.96 -3.31
N LEU A 111 -1.23 -0.49 -3.20
CA LEU A 111 -0.83 0.64 -2.38
C LEU A 111 -0.65 1.87 -3.27
N ILE A 112 -1.28 2.97 -2.90
CA ILE A 112 -1.00 4.27 -3.49
C ILE A 112 -0.09 5.02 -2.53
N ILE A 113 1.06 5.46 -3.00
CA ILE A 113 2.03 6.22 -2.21
C ILE A 113 2.18 7.64 -2.73
N SER A 114 2.38 8.57 -1.82
CA SER A 114 2.71 9.95 -2.15
C SER A 114 3.73 10.50 -1.16
N TYR A 115 4.57 11.40 -1.65
CA TYR A 115 5.65 12.00 -0.88
C TYR A 115 5.39 13.50 -0.76
N TYR A 116 5.36 13.99 0.47
CA TYR A 116 5.41 15.42 0.75
C TYR A 116 6.88 15.81 0.98
N PRO A 117 7.44 16.69 0.13
CA PRO A 117 8.82 17.13 0.24
C PRO A 117 9.05 18.06 1.43
#